data_AF-A0A368GXB5-F1
#
_entry.id   AF-A0A368GXB5-F1
#
_cell.length_a   1.000
_cell.length_b   1.000
_cell.length_c   1.000
_cell.angle_alpha   90.00
_cell.angle_beta   90.00
_cell.angle_gamma   90.00
#
_symmetry.space_group_name_H-M   'P 1'
#
loop_
_entity.id
_entity.type
_entity.pdbx_description
1 polymer ?
#
loop_
_entity_poly.entity_id
_entity_poly.type
_entity_poly.pdbx_seq_one_letter_code
_entity_poly.pdbx_strand_id
1 'polypeptide(L)'
;MNRNLPNLEEVYGSVVLSRSDLERLPHMPKLKKIQYDEHFESPVITIEDNPNLKSIAELAKVEDIVLGSGDTIVVIRNNSKLCIEPEIMQTSFVEKYAGHILECGTWCFEL
;
A
#
# COMPACT_ATOMS: atom_id res chain seq x y z
N MET A 1 5.23 10.73 -16.31
CA MET A 1 4.67 9.39 -15.97
C MET A 1 5.55 8.30 -16.54
N ASN A 2 5.89 7.29 -15.75
CA ASN A 2 6.68 6.15 -16.21
C ASN A 2 5.77 5.19 -17.01
N ARG A 3 6.11 4.94 -18.28
CA ARG A 3 5.29 4.13 -19.19
C ARG A 3 5.36 2.63 -18.92
N ASN A 4 6.27 2.19 -18.05
CA ASN A 4 6.51 0.77 -17.79
C ASN A 4 5.72 0.25 -16.59
N LEU A 5 5.28 1.11 -15.68
CA LEU A 5 4.54 0.72 -14.46
C LEU A 5 3.24 -0.06 -14.74
N PRO A 6 2.48 0.20 -15.81
CA PRO A 6 1.32 -0.63 -16.15
C PRO A 6 1.66 -2.10 -16.45
N ASN A 7 2.92 -2.39 -16.78
CA ASN A 7 3.43 -3.73 -17.04
C ASN A 7 4.29 -4.29 -15.90
N LEU A 8 4.42 -3.58 -14.79
CA LEU A 8 5.16 -4.06 -13.63
C LEU A 8 4.37 -5.21 -13.00
N GLU A 9 5.01 -6.38 -12.92
CA GLU A 9 4.40 -7.61 -12.37
C GLU A 9 4.98 -7.96 -11.00
N GLU A 10 6.28 -7.75 -10.84
CA GLU A 10 7.03 -8.15 -9.66
C GLU A 10 8.02 -7.05 -9.24
N VAL A 11 8.18 -6.86 -7.94
CA VAL A 11 9.22 -6.01 -7.34
C VAL A 11 10.13 -6.89 -6.50
N TYR A 12 11.43 -6.86 -6.79
CA TYR A 12 12.48 -7.44 -5.96
C TYR A 12 13.16 -6.29 -5.20
N GLY A 13 12.77 -6.08 -3.95
CA GLY A 13 13.15 -4.89 -3.18
C GLY A 13 12.02 -4.38 -2.28
N SER A 14 12.16 -3.15 -1.82
CA SER A 14 11.14 -2.45 -1.04
C SER A 14 10.35 -1.45 -1.87
N VAL A 15 9.09 -1.25 -1.50
CA VAL A 15 8.20 -0.22 -2.06
C VAL A 15 8.03 0.87 -1.02
N VAL A 16 8.50 2.08 -1.33
CA VAL A 16 8.46 3.22 -0.40
C VAL A 16 7.74 4.41 -1.02
N LEU A 17 6.69 4.88 -0.36
CA LEU A 17 6.05 6.16 -0.59
C LEU A 17 6.04 6.94 0.73
N SER A 18 6.93 7.91 0.86
CA SER A 18 7.08 8.71 2.07
C SER A 18 7.13 10.19 1.76
N ARG A 19 6.44 11.02 2.57
CA ARG A 19 6.47 12.49 2.47
C ARG A 19 6.18 13.01 1.05
N SER A 20 5.17 12.42 0.41
CA SER A 20 4.77 12.73 -0.96
C SER A 20 3.45 13.49 -1.02
N ASP A 21 3.31 14.33 -2.05
CA ASP A 21 2.07 15.03 -2.38
C ASP A 21 1.15 14.25 -3.34
N LEU A 22 1.51 13.01 -3.68
CA LEU A 22 0.69 12.16 -4.55
C LEU A 22 -0.68 11.87 -3.91
N GLU A 23 -1.74 12.08 -4.69
CA GLU A 23 -3.09 11.70 -4.25
C GLU A 23 -3.36 10.20 -4.38
N ARG A 24 -2.65 9.52 -5.27
CA ARG A 24 -2.79 8.10 -5.58
C ARG A 24 -1.45 7.49 -5.90
N LEU A 25 -1.31 6.20 -5.63
CA LEU A 25 -0.18 5.42 -6.13
C LEU A 25 -0.17 5.42 -7.67
N PRO A 26 1.01 5.33 -8.29
CA PRO A 26 1.10 5.09 -9.73
C PRO A 26 0.34 3.82 -10.14
N HIS A 27 -0.30 3.86 -11.30
CA HIS A 27 -1.06 2.72 -11.81
C HIS A 27 -0.16 1.52 -12.13
N MET A 28 -0.41 0.40 -11.45
CA MET A 28 0.36 -0.85 -11.49
C MET A 28 -0.61 -2.06 -11.45
N PRO A 29 -1.50 -2.20 -12.44
CA PRO A 29 -2.60 -3.17 -12.41
C PRO A 29 -2.17 -4.63 -12.47
N LYS A 30 -0.92 -4.89 -12.85
CA LYS A 30 -0.33 -6.23 -12.96
C LYS A 30 0.57 -6.58 -11.78
N LEU A 31 0.82 -5.66 -10.85
CA LEU A 31 1.69 -5.91 -9.72
C LEU A 31 1.04 -6.96 -8.81
N LYS A 32 1.70 -8.11 -8.69
CA LYS A 32 1.20 -9.27 -7.93
C LYS A 32 2.14 -9.71 -6.83
N LYS A 33 3.43 -9.44 -6.99
CA LYS A 33 4.47 -9.94 -6.09
C LYS A 33 5.42 -8.84 -5.65
N ILE A 34 5.72 -8.81 -4.36
CA ILE A 34 6.81 -8.02 -3.79
C ILE A 34 7.67 -8.97 -2.96
N GLN A 35 8.93 -9.12 -3.33
CA GLN A 35 9.88 -10.03 -2.68
C GLN A 35 11.05 -9.22 -2.15
N TYR A 36 11.39 -9.46 -0.88
CA TYR A 36 12.53 -8.84 -0.23
C TYR A 36 13.41 -9.91 0.41
N ASP A 37 14.53 -10.23 -0.25
CA ASP A 37 15.45 -11.32 0.13
C ASP A 37 16.57 -10.87 1.08
N GLU A 38 16.63 -9.58 1.44
CA GLU A 38 17.72 -9.05 2.26
C GLU A 38 17.40 -9.04 3.76
N HIS A 39 18.46 -9.17 4.58
CA HIS A 39 18.43 -9.25 6.04
C HIS A 39 18.19 -7.89 6.74
N PHE A 40 17.62 -6.91 6.06
CA PHE A 40 17.44 -5.59 6.64
C PHE A 40 16.18 -5.52 7.52
N GLU A 41 16.29 -4.86 8.66
CA GLU A 41 15.20 -4.54 9.60
C GLU A 41 14.14 -3.57 9.03
N SER A 42 14.15 -3.35 7.70
CA SER A 42 13.28 -2.37 7.04
C SER A 42 12.01 -3.03 6.49
N PRO A 43 10.85 -2.37 6.58
CA PRO A 43 9.62 -2.90 6.00
C PRO A 43 9.71 -3.05 4.48
N VAL A 44 9.10 -4.11 3.95
CA VAL A 44 9.00 -4.36 2.50
C VAL A 44 8.13 -3.31 1.82
N ILE A 45 7.10 -2.83 2.51
CA ILE A 45 6.25 -1.74 2.04
C ILE A 45 6.18 -0.66 3.11
N THR A 46 6.51 0.58 2.75
CA THR A 46 6.38 1.75 3.62
C THR A 46 5.54 2.83 2.92
N ILE A 47 4.37 3.14 3.47
CA ILE A 47 3.48 4.21 3.02
C ILE A 47 3.23 5.17 4.20
N GLU A 48 4.03 6.23 4.31
CA GLU A 48 3.97 7.12 5.49
C GLU A 48 4.02 8.62 5.17
N ASP A 49 3.34 9.41 6.00
CA ASP A 49 3.41 10.87 5.96
C ASP A 49 3.01 11.48 4.61
N ASN A 50 2.02 10.90 3.91
CA ASN A 50 1.50 11.41 2.64
C ASN A 50 0.13 12.08 2.86
N PRO A 51 0.07 13.41 3.10
CA PRO A 51 -1.14 14.10 3.54
C PRO A 51 -2.25 14.15 2.48
N ASN A 52 -1.90 13.91 1.21
CA ASN A 52 -2.83 13.95 0.09
C ASN A 52 -3.22 12.57 -0.42
N LEU A 53 -2.56 11.49 0.03
CA LEU A 53 -2.83 10.14 -0.45
C LEU A 53 -4.24 9.70 -0.04
N LYS A 54 -5.03 9.29 -1.02
CA LYS A 54 -6.44 8.92 -0.84
C LYS A 54 -6.69 7.41 -0.90
N SER A 55 -5.78 6.65 -1.52
CA SER A 55 -6.02 5.26 -1.89
C SER A 55 -4.74 4.43 -1.91
N ILE A 56 -4.87 3.15 -1.53
CA ILE A 56 -3.86 2.11 -1.69
C ILE A 56 -4.32 0.97 -2.63
N ALA A 57 -5.33 1.20 -3.47
CA ALA A 57 -5.93 0.16 -4.31
C ALA A 57 -4.93 -0.56 -5.25
N GLU A 58 -3.85 0.12 -5.66
CA GLU A 58 -2.78 -0.48 -6.48
C GLU A 58 -1.98 -1.56 -5.72
N LEU A 59 -1.97 -1.54 -4.38
CA LEU A 59 -1.34 -2.57 -3.55
C LEU A 59 -2.32 -3.65 -3.08
N ALA A 60 -3.61 -3.36 -3.04
CA ALA A 60 -4.63 -4.30 -2.58
C ALA A 60 -4.72 -5.59 -3.42
N LYS A 61 -4.15 -5.58 -4.63
CA LYS A 61 -4.08 -6.73 -5.55
C LYS A 61 -2.79 -7.54 -5.41
N VAL A 62 -1.86 -7.13 -4.55
CA VAL A 62 -0.64 -7.89 -4.29
C VAL A 62 -1.02 -9.14 -3.51
N GLU A 63 -0.82 -10.29 -4.14
CA GLU A 63 -1.17 -11.61 -3.60
C GLU A 63 -0.02 -12.21 -2.78
N ASP A 64 1.22 -11.92 -3.18
CA ASP A 64 2.42 -12.53 -2.61
C ASP A 64 3.40 -11.47 -2.12
N ILE A 65 3.59 -11.42 -0.80
CA ILE A 65 4.65 -10.64 -0.15
C ILE A 65 5.60 -11.63 0.49
N VAL A 66 6.70 -11.89 -0.21
CA VAL A 66 7.73 -12.83 0.23
C VAL A 66 8.76 -12.10 1.07
N LEU A 67 9.03 -12.63 2.26
CA LEU A 67 9.85 -11.99 3.27
C LEU A 67 11.13 -12.76 3.55
N GLY A 68 12.19 -12.00 3.82
CA GLY A 68 13.29 -12.43 4.68
C GLY A 68 12.86 -12.53 6.15
N SER A 69 13.82 -12.81 7.04
CA SER A 69 13.62 -13.16 8.46
C SER A 69 13.13 -12.02 9.39
N GLY A 70 12.40 -11.01 8.90
CA GLY A 70 11.96 -9.84 9.68
C GLY A 70 10.47 -9.84 10.07
N ASP A 71 10.15 -9.21 11.20
CA ASP A 71 8.79 -9.21 11.80
C ASP A 71 7.86 -8.11 11.27
N THR A 72 8.40 -6.97 10.79
CA THR A 72 7.59 -5.84 10.30
C THR A 72 7.62 -5.77 8.78
N ILE A 73 6.49 -6.15 8.18
CA ILE A 73 6.39 -6.42 6.73
C ILE A 73 5.89 -5.18 5.97
N VAL A 74 4.86 -4.52 6.49
CA VAL A 74 4.18 -3.38 5.87
C VAL A 74 3.92 -2.33 6.94
N VAL A 75 4.23 -1.07 6.63
CA VAL A 75 3.94 0.10 7.47
C VAL A 75 3.08 1.07 6.69
N ILE A 76 1.87 1.36 7.20
CA ILE A 76 0.97 2.38 6.64
C ILE A 76 0.50 3.30 7.78
N ARG A 77 0.98 4.54 7.81
CA ARG A 77 0.69 5.48 8.91
C ARG A 77 0.75 6.94 8.47
N ASN A 78 0.09 7.82 9.22
CA ASN A 78 0.14 9.27 9.02
C ASN A 78 -0.26 9.74 7.61
N ASN A 79 -1.21 9.05 6.96
CA ASN A 79 -1.79 9.46 5.68
C ASN A 79 -3.21 9.99 5.94
N SER A 80 -3.35 11.28 6.24
CA SER A 80 -4.59 11.84 6.82
C SER A 80 -5.85 11.76 5.95
N LYS A 81 -5.68 11.66 4.62
CA LYS A 81 -6.79 11.52 3.67
C LYS A 81 -6.97 10.09 3.16
N LEU A 82 -6.17 9.14 3.64
CA LEU A 82 -6.22 7.76 3.20
C LEU A 82 -7.44 7.08 3.82
N CYS A 83 -8.25 6.46 2.99
CA CYS A 83 -9.31 5.54 3.37
C CYS A 83 -9.28 4.33 2.44
N ILE A 84 -9.98 3.26 2.80
CA ILE A 84 -10.07 2.04 1.99
C ILE A 84 -11.38 2.05 1.21
N GLU A 85 -11.30 1.90 -0.11
CA GLU A 85 -12.50 1.79 -0.91
C GLU A 85 -13.28 0.49 -0.63
N PRO A 86 -14.63 0.52 -0.58
CA PRO A 86 -15.44 -0.66 -0.27
C PRO A 86 -15.11 -1.89 -1.14
N GLU A 87 -14.73 -1.66 -2.41
CA GLU A 87 -14.42 -2.70 -3.38
C GLU A 87 -13.16 -3.52 -3.04
N ILE A 88 -12.25 -2.96 -2.22
CA ILE A 88 -10.99 -3.62 -1.84
C ILE A 88 -10.92 -3.99 -0.36
N MET A 89 -11.94 -3.65 0.43
CA MET A 89 -12.00 -3.89 1.88
C MET A 89 -11.75 -5.35 2.27
N GLN A 90 -12.25 -6.28 1.45
CA GLN A 90 -12.19 -7.74 1.69
C GLN A 90 -10.97 -8.40 1.01
N THR A 91 -9.99 -7.63 0.55
CA THR A 91 -8.77 -8.20 -0.02
C THR A 91 -7.85 -8.68 1.10
N SER A 92 -7.16 -9.80 0.89
CA SER A 92 -6.21 -10.36 1.85
C SER A 92 -5.13 -9.36 2.27
N PHE A 93 -4.69 -8.51 1.34
CA PHE A 93 -3.75 -7.43 1.61
C PHE A 93 -4.32 -6.45 2.64
N VAL A 94 -5.55 -5.96 2.43
CA VAL A 94 -6.18 -4.99 3.32
C VAL A 94 -6.42 -5.58 4.70
N GLU A 95 -7.01 -6.78 4.77
CA GLU A 95 -7.27 -7.47 6.03
C GLU A 95 -5.99 -7.63 6.87
N LYS A 96 -4.87 -7.95 6.22
CA LYS A 96 -3.60 -8.23 6.90
C LYS A 96 -2.81 -6.97 7.27
N TYR A 97 -2.82 -5.95 6.42
CA TYR A 97 -1.87 -4.82 6.53
C TYR A 97 -2.51 -3.44 6.65
N ALA A 98 -3.79 -3.30 6.33
CA ALA A 98 -4.48 -2.00 6.30
C ALA A 98 -5.82 -2.01 7.05
N GLY A 99 -6.12 -3.05 7.83
CA GLY A 99 -7.39 -3.18 8.57
C GLY A 99 -7.61 -2.10 9.64
N HIS A 100 -6.57 -1.34 10.01
CA HIS A 100 -6.67 -0.18 10.90
C HIS A 100 -7.12 1.11 10.19
N ILE A 101 -7.23 1.10 8.86
CA ILE A 101 -7.61 2.26 8.05
C ILE A 101 -9.13 2.22 7.82
N LEU A 102 -9.78 3.37 7.96
CA LEU A 102 -11.23 3.50 7.82
C LEU A 102 -11.69 3.33 6.37
N GLU A 103 -12.90 2.81 6.19
CA GLU A 103 -13.57 2.73 4.89
C GLU A 103 -13.94 4.11 4.36
N CYS A 104 -13.78 4.35 3.06
CA CYS A 104 -14.18 5.60 2.43
C CYS A 104 -15.70 5.82 2.52
N GLY A 105 -16.12 7.05 2.82
CA GLY A 105 -17.55 7.39 2.88
C GLY A 105 -18.26 7.04 4.19
N THR A 106 -17.57 6.42 5.16
CA THR A 106 -18.12 6.20 6.53
C THR A 106 -18.18 7.48 7.38
N TRP A 107 -17.80 8.64 6.82
CA TRP A 107 -17.92 9.95 7.46
C TRP A 107 -19.37 10.43 7.49
N CYS A 108 -20.19 9.82 8.34
CA CYS A 108 -21.49 10.33 8.77
C CYS A 108 -21.44 10.73 10.24
N PHE A 109 -20.63 11.72 10.62
CA PHE A 109 -20.78 12.46 11.89
C PHE A 109 -20.20 13.87 11.78
N GLU A 110 -21.00 14.81 11.28
CA GLU A 110 -21.06 16.20 11.75
C GLU A 110 -22.53 16.68 11.65
N LEU A 111 -23.27 16.55 12.78
CA LEU A 111 -24.42 17.38 13.14
C LEU A 111 -24.23 17.82 14.60
#